data_AF-A0A7C5BDP2-F1
#
_entry.id   AF-A0A7C5BDP2-F1
#
_cell.length_a   1.000
_cell.length_b   1.000
_cell.length_c   1.000
_cell.angle_alpha   90.00
_cell.angle_beta   90.00
_cell.angle_gamma   90.00
#
_symmetry.space_group_name_H-M   'P 1'
#
loop_
_entity.id
_entity.type
_entity.pdbx_description
1 polymer ?
#
loop_
_entity_poly.entity_id
_entity_poly.type
_entity_poly.pdbx_seq_one_letter_code
_entity_poly.pdbx_strand_id
1 'polypeptide(L)' 'MDFSSIETWGYLAIAFFSFGGSLLIVATAGVFAYLGHISLPIALTVAALSNFLGDNFLFFLGRYHKKDIQKYLLK' A
#
# COMPACT_ATOMS: atom_id res chain seq x y z
N MET A 1 8.24 -19.99 -12.15
CA MET A 1 7.26 -19.30 -11.28
C MET A 1 6.09 -18.96 -12.17
N ASP A 2 4.96 -19.63 -12.01
CA ASP A 2 3.76 -19.35 -12.81
C ASP A 2 3.17 -18.01 -12.36
N PHE A 3 3.25 -17.01 -13.23
CA PHE A 3 2.73 -15.65 -12.99
C PHE A 3 1.25 -15.49 -13.40
N SER A 4 0.56 -16.61 -13.64
CA SER A 4 -0.82 -16.65 -14.16
C SER A 4 -1.89 -16.77 -13.06
N SER A 5 -1.51 -16.90 -11.80
CA SER A 5 -2.44 -17.14 -10.69
C SER A 5 -2.97 -15.84 -10.09
N ILE A 6 -4.27 -15.83 -9.77
CA ILE A 6 -4.99 -14.75 -9.05
C ILE A 6 -4.20 -14.21 -7.85
N GLU A 7 -3.39 -15.05 -7.21
CA GLU A 7 -2.50 -14.68 -6.12
C GLU A 7 -1.48 -13.59 -6.50
N THR A 8 -0.85 -13.67 -7.67
CA THR A 8 0.12 -12.67 -8.13
C THR A 8 -0.53 -11.29 -8.28
N TRP A 9 -1.76 -11.26 -8.80
CA TRP A 9 -2.56 -10.04 -8.89
C TRP A 9 -3.03 -9.54 -7.52
N GLY A 10 -3.29 -10.44 -6.57
CA GLY A 10 -3.59 -10.09 -5.18
C GLY A 10 -2.44 -9.35 -4.49
N TYR A 11 -1.21 -9.84 -4.61
CA TYR A 11 -0.04 -9.16 -4.04
C TYR A 11 0.23 -7.81 -4.72
N LEU A 12 0.00 -7.71 -6.03
CA LEU A 12 0.15 -6.44 -6.76
C LEU A 12 -0.92 -5.41 -6.35
N ALA A 13 -2.16 -5.85 -6.15
CA ALA A 13 -3.22 -5.00 -5.60
C ALA A 13 -2.86 -4.51 -4.19
N ILE A 14 -2.37 -5.39 -3.32
CA ILE A 14 -1.90 -5.01 -1.97
C ILE A 14 -0.79 -3.96 -2.06
N ALA A 15 0.18 -4.15 -2.96
CA ALA A 15 1.24 -3.16 -3.17
C ALA A 15 0.65 -1.81 -3.57
N PHE A 16 -0.18 -1.77 -4.62
CA PHE A 16 -0.71 -0.52 -5.15
C PHE A 16 -1.59 0.23 -4.14
N PHE A 17 -2.52 -0.46 -3.48
CA PHE A 17 -3.47 0.19 -2.58
C PHE A 17 -2.89 0.47 -1.19
N SER A 18 -1.79 -0.18 -0.81
CA SER A 18 -1.07 0.13 0.43
C SER A 18 -0.12 1.33 0.29
N PHE A 19 -0.06 1.97 -0.89
CA PHE A 19 0.86 3.07 -1.17
C PHE A 19 0.38 4.37 -0.48
N GLY A 20 1.04 4.73 0.63
CA GLY A 20 0.73 5.92 1.42
C GLY A 20 -0.41 5.75 2.43
N GLY A 21 -0.89 4.52 2.63
CA GLY A 21 -1.86 4.16 3.64
C GLY A 21 -2.30 2.70 3.53
N SER A 22 -2.19 1.93 4.62
CA SER A 22 -2.27 0.45 4.55
C SER A 22 -3.38 -0.20 5.39
N LEU A 23 -4.02 0.51 6.32
CA LEU A 23 -4.89 -0.08 7.35
C LEU A 23 -5.98 -1.01 6.79
N LEU A 24 -6.79 -0.51 5.85
CA LEU A 24 -7.89 -1.27 5.28
C LEU A 24 -7.39 -2.42 4.40
N ILE A 25 -6.32 -2.20 3.64
CA ILE A 25 -5.75 -3.19 2.74
C ILE A 25 -5.11 -4.34 3.50
N VAL A 26 -4.37 -4.05 4.57
CA VAL A 26 -3.78 -5.07 5.44
C VAL A 26 -4.86 -5.85 6.20
N ALA A 27 -5.93 -5.18 6.66
CA ALA A 27 -7.08 -5.87 7.25
C ALA A 27 -7.75 -6.84 6.26
N THR A 28 -7.99 -6.39 5.03
CA THR A 28 -8.54 -7.23 3.95
C THR A 28 -7.58 -8.37 3.59
N ALA A 29 -6.28 -8.11 3.50
CA ALA A 29 -5.27 -9.15 3.27
C ALA A 29 -5.27 -10.20 4.38
N GLY A 30 -5.50 -9.81 5.63
CA GLY A 30 -5.72 -10.73 6.75
C GLY A 30 -6.91 -11.67 6.53
N VAL A 31 -8.03 -11.13 6.04
CA VAL A 31 -9.23 -11.94 5.69
C VAL A 31 -8.91 -12.89 4.53
N PHE A 32 -8.26 -12.42 3.46
CA PHE A 32 -7.89 -13.28 2.33
C PHE A 32 -6.86 -14.35 2.69
N ALA A 33 -5.96 -14.07 3.62
CA ALA A 33 -5.02 -15.05 4.13
C ALA A 33 -5.72 -16.12 4.99
N TYR A 34 -6.70 -15.73 5.80
CA TYR A 34 -7.53 -16.67 6.55
C TYR A 34 -8.32 -17.61 5.62
N LEU A 35 -8.79 -17.10 4.48
CA LEU A 35 -9.46 -17.89 3.45
C LEU A 35 -8.52 -18.79 2.62
N GLY A 36 -7.20 -18.70 2.84
CA GLY A 36 -6.20 -19.51 2.14
C GLY A 36 -5.88 -19.05 0.72
N HIS A 37 -6.29 -17.85 0.33
CA HIS A 37 -6.05 -17.31 -1.01
C HIS A 37 -4.68 -16.64 -1.18
N ILE A 38 -4.09 -16.15 -0.09
CA ILE A 38 -2.78 -15.50 -0.10
C ILE A 38 -1.99 -15.85 1.17
N SER A 39 -0.67 -15.74 1.11
CA SER A 39 0.17 -15.89 2.29
C SER A 39 0.28 -14.56 3.04
N LEU A 40 -0.10 -14.57 4.31
CA LEU A 40 -0.07 -13.40 5.17
C LEU A 40 1.33 -12.76 5.29
N PRO A 41 2.43 -13.53 5.48
CA PRO A 41 3.75 -12.93 5.62
C PRO A 41 4.18 -12.15 4.37
N ILE A 42 3.96 -12.70 3.18
CA ILE A 42 4.31 -12.03 1.91
C ILE A 42 3.43 -10.80 1.71
N ALA A 43 2.12 -10.91 1.96
CA ALA A 43 1.20 -9.78 1.89
C ALA A 43 1.63 -8.61 2.79
N LEU A 44 2.00 -8.89 4.04
CA LEU A 44 2.47 -7.87 4.99
C LEU A 44 3.82 -7.26 4.57
N THR A 45 4.76 -8.06 4.08
CA THR A 45 6.05 -7.54 3.58
C THR A 45 5.85 -6.62 2.39
N VAL A 46 5.01 -7.01 1.43
CA VAL A 46 4.70 -6.20 0.25
C VAL A 46 3.99 -4.91 0.64
N ALA A 47 2.99 -4.98 1.52
CA ALA A 47 2.29 -3.81 2.04
C ALA A 47 3.25 -2.85 2.76
N ALA A 48 4.13 -3.36 3.61
CA ALA A 48 5.09 -2.55 4.36
C ALA A 48 6.07 -1.82 3.43
N LEU A 49 6.64 -2.50 2.44
CA LEU A 49 7.56 -1.89 1.48
C LEU A 49 6.86 -0.85 0.61
N SER A 50 5.64 -1.13 0.15
CA SER A 50 4.88 -0.18 -0.65
C SER A 50 4.44 1.04 0.17
N ASN A 51 4.00 0.83 1.41
CA ASN A 51 3.62 1.93 2.30
C ASN A 51 4.81 2.83 2.59
N PHE A 52 5.98 2.24 2.87
CA PHE A 52 7.20 3.02 3.08
C PHE A 52 7.56 3.86 1.86
N LEU A 53 7.51 3.29 0.64
CA LEU A 53 7.74 4.05 -0.59
C LEU A 53 6.70 5.16 -0.79
N GLY A 54 5.44 4.88 -0.50
CA GLY A 54 4.33 5.85 -0.58
C GLY A 54 4.50 7.00 0.40
N ASP A 55 4.91 6.73 1.64
CA ASP A 55 5.17 7.75 2.65
C ASP A 55 6.32 8.66 2.23
N ASN A 56 7.41 8.10 1.68
CA ASN A 56 8.51 8.89 1.14
C ASN A 56 8.06 9.74 -0.06
N PHE A 57 7.24 9.18 -0.95
CA PHE A 57 6.67 9.90 -2.08
C PHE A 57 5.77 11.07 -1.64
N LEU A 58 4.85 10.82 -0.70
CA LEU A 58 3.97 11.85 -0.14
C LEU A 58 4.76 12.92 0.62
N PHE A 59 5.79 12.53 1.38
CA PHE A 59 6.69 13.46 2.05
C PHE A 59 7.43 14.36 1.04
N PHE A 60 7.95 13.77 -0.04
CA PHE A 60 8.60 14.52 -1.11
C PHE A 60 7.61 15.48 -1.78
N LEU A 61 6.42 15.01 -2.15
CA LEU A 61 5.39 15.85 -2.74
C LEU A 61 5.02 17.03 -1.81
N GLY A 62 4.87 16.73 -0.52
CA GLY A 62 4.67 17.70 0.54
C GLY A 62 5.79 18.74 0.67
N ARG A 63 7.03 18.31 0.50
CA ARG A 63 8.23 19.16 0.65
C ARG A 63 8.39 20.18 -0.47
N TYR A 64 8.03 19.80 -1.72
CA TYR A 64 8.22 20.63 -2.91
C TYR A 64 6.97 21.45 -3.29
N HIS A 65 5.77 20.96 -2.99
CA HIS A 65 4.50 21.68 -3.24
C HIS A 65 3.97 22.43 -2.01
N LYS A 66 4.86 22.82 -1.09
CA LYS A 66 4.47 23.51 0.17
C LYS A 66 3.56 24.71 -0.05
N LYS A 67 3.81 25.52 -1.07
CA LYS A 67 3.03 26.73 -1.36
C LYS A 67 1.56 26.43 -1.70
N ASP A 68 1.31 25.26 -2.29
CA ASP A 68 -0.04 24.84 -2.67
C ASP A 68 -0.75 24.16 -1.49
N ILE A 69 -0.03 23.32 -0.74
CA ILE A 69 -0.57 22.62 0.44
C ILE A 69 -0.88 23.59 1.57
N GLN A 70 -0.05 24.62 1.77
CA GLN A 70 -0.24 25.64 2.82
C GLN A 70 -1.57 26.39 2.68
N LYS A 71 -2.12 26.51 1.47
CA LYS A 71 -3.46 27.10 1.24
C LYS A 71 -4.59 26.23 1.80
N TYR A 72 -4.41 24.92 1.84
CA TYR A 72 -5.37 23.97 2.39
C TYR A 72 -5.20 23.76 3.90
N LEU A 73 -4.00 24.02 4.45
CA LEU A 73 -3.70 23.89 5.88
C LEU A 73 -3.98 25.16 6.71
N LEU A 74 -4.04 26.33 6.07
CA LEU A 74 -4.28 27.63 6.74
C LEU A 74 -5.77 28.04 6.76
N LYS A 75 -6.69 27.08 6.66
CA LYS A 75 -8.11 27.31 6.89
C LYS A 75 -8.47 26.85 8.29
#